data_AF-A0A813G597-F1
#
_entry.id   AF-A0A813G597-F1
#
_cell.length_a   1.000
_cell.length_b   1.000
_cell.length_c   1.000
_cell.angle_alpha   90.00
_cell.angle_beta   90.00
_cell.angle_gamma   90.00
#
_symmetry.space_group_name_H-M   'P 1'
#
loop_
_entity.id
_entity.type
_entity.pdbx_description
1 polymer ?
#
loop_
_entity_poly.entity_id
_entity_poly.type
_entity_poly.pdbx_seq_one_letter_code
_entity_poly.pdbx_strand_id
1 'polypeptide(L)'
;VHALWRRFSVAEEAVDKDVCQARTWFKGLGGQCLQPKKVGEDGKLTEFCETHSARSGRAGWQVHGRIDGPIPQAKLKEFNNAASMEPGQPDPEVHVRKKRKLLNRTALEAMDFKELNRFTRESGYEGHDWDQ
;
A
#
# COMPACT_ATOMS: atom_id res chain seq x y z
N VAL A 1 12.46 -15.55 -23.46
CA VAL A 1 11.51 -15.56 -22.33
C VAL A 1 11.17 -14.13 -22.00
N HIS A 2 9.99 -13.63 -22.38
CA HIS A 2 9.59 -12.28 -21.98
C HIS A 2 9.49 -12.25 -20.44
N ALA A 3 10.15 -11.28 -19.79
CA ALA A 3 10.17 -11.22 -18.34
C ALA A 3 8.75 -11.02 -17.81
N LEU A 4 8.28 -11.92 -16.93
CA LEU A 4 6.88 -11.99 -16.46
C LEU A 4 6.36 -10.67 -15.84
N TRP A 5 7.24 -9.80 -15.36
CA TRP A 5 6.86 -8.50 -14.79
C TRP A 5 6.35 -7.51 -15.83
N ARG A 6 6.70 -7.68 -17.11
CA ARG A 6 6.32 -6.75 -18.19
C ARG A 6 4.80 -6.65 -18.38
N ARG A 7 4.05 -7.73 -18.11
CA ARG A 7 2.58 -7.74 -18.20
C ARG A 7 1.90 -6.79 -17.21
N PHE A 8 2.61 -6.36 -16.16
CA PHE A 8 2.12 -5.42 -15.17
C PHE A 8 2.69 -4.01 -15.37
N SER A 9 3.18 -3.73 -16.58
CA SER A 9 3.74 -2.45 -17.01
C SER A 9 2.92 -1.90 -18.16
N VAL A 10 2.93 -0.58 -18.32
CA VAL A 10 2.53 0.00 -19.60
C VAL A 10 3.56 -0.40 -20.68
N ALA A 11 3.15 -0.35 -21.95
CA ALA A 11 4.07 -0.53 -23.06
C ALA A 11 5.21 0.51 -22.96
N GLU A 12 6.43 0.14 -23.36
CA GLU A 12 7.61 1.00 -23.19
C GLU A 12 7.44 2.35 -23.94
N GLU A 13 6.72 2.33 -25.06
CA GLU A 13 6.40 3.50 -25.88
C GLU A 13 5.35 4.41 -25.22
N ALA A 14 4.56 3.86 -24.29
CA ALA A 14 3.52 4.58 -23.56
C ALA A 14 4.00 5.11 -22.20
N VAL A 15 5.27 4.91 -21.84
CA VAL A 15 5.86 5.49 -20.63
C VAL A 15 6.06 6.99 -20.83
N ASP A 16 5.34 7.78 -20.05
CA ASP A 16 5.48 9.24 -20.05
C ASP A 16 6.71 9.63 -19.22
N LYS A 17 7.68 10.31 -19.84
CA LYS A 17 8.91 10.71 -19.18
C LYS A 17 8.76 11.97 -18.33
N ASP A 18 7.67 12.71 -18.44
CA ASP A 18 7.46 13.98 -17.74
C ASP A 18 6.81 13.78 -16.36
N VAL A 19 6.22 12.61 -16.13
CA VAL A 19 5.62 12.21 -14.85
C VAL A 19 6.50 11.26 -14.04
N CYS A 20 6.04 10.91 -12.84
CA CYS A 20 6.73 10.00 -11.96
C CYS A 20 6.96 8.61 -12.60
N GLN A 21 8.20 8.13 -12.54
CA GLN A 21 8.62 6.84 -13.10
C GLN A 21 8.32 5.63 -12.19
N ALA A 22 7.54 5.83 -11.12
CA ALA A 22 7.14 4.75 -10.22
C ALA A 22 5.98 3.95 -10.81
N ARG A 23 6.03 2.63 -10.61
CA ARG A 23 4.89 1.75 -10.84
C ARG A 23 3.88 1.90 -9.71
N THR A 24 2.61 1.86 -10.05
CA THR A 24 1.48 1.85 -9.11
C THR A 24 0.79 0.50 -9.14
N TRP A 25 0.00 0.21 -8.11
CA TRP A 25 -0.77 -1.02 -8.04
C TRP A 25 -1.82 -1.14 -9.15
N PHE A 26 -2.54 -0.05 -9.47
CA PHE A 26 -3.58 0.01 -10.50
C PHE A 26 -4.51 -1.22 -10.53
N LYS A 27 -5.14 -1.52 -9.39
CA LYS A 27 -6.02 -2.70 -9.20
C LYS A 27 -5.36 -4.05 -9.53
N GLY A 28 -4.04 -4.16 -9.36
CA GLY A 28 -3.30 -5.39 -9.67
C GLY A 28 -2.97 -5.56 -11.16
N LEU A 29 -3.26 -4.56 -12.00
CA LEU A 29 -2.83 -4.54 -13.41
C LEU A 29 -1.46 -3.86 -13.57
N GLY A 30 -1.06 -3.03 -12.60
CA GLY A 30 0.12 -2.22 -12.70
C GLY A 30 -0.05 -1.04 -13.67
N GLY A 31 0.54 0.10 -13.35
CA GLY A 31 0.44 1.31 -14.17
C GLY A 31 1.44 2.37 -13.76
N GLN A 32 1.60 3.40 -14.56
CA GLN A 32 2.51 4.51 -14.25
C GLN A 32 1.85 5.51 -13.28
N CYS A 33 2.63 6.05 -12.34
CA CYS A 33 2.19 7.16 -11.51
C CYS A 33 2.08 8.45 -12.33
N LEU A 34 0.88 9.05 -12.38
CA LEU A 34 0.61 10.28 -13.15
C LEU A 34 0.97 11.58 -12.40
N GLN A 35 1.56 11.48 -11.21
CA GLN A 35 1.96 12.66 -10.44
C GLN A 35 3.20 13.30 -11.04
N PRO A 36 3.31 14.64 -11.01
CA PRO A 36 4.50 15.33 -11.49
C PRO A 36 5.73 14.94 -10.66
N LYS A 37 6.89 15.00 -11.33
CA LYS A 37 8.19 14.78 -10.70
C LYS A 37 8.46 15.85 -9.64
N LYS A 38 9.10 15.45 -8.53
CA LYS A 38 9.53 16.39 -7.49
C LYS A 38 10.75 17.16 -7.98
N VAL A 39 10.80 18.47 -7.72
CA VAL A 39 12.01 19.28 -7.87
C VAL A 39 12.93 19.02 -6.67
N GLY A 40 14.17 18.62 -6.95
CA GLY A 40 15.22 18.43 -5.95
C GLY A 40 15.78 19.74 -5.42
N GLU A 41 16.60 19.64 -4.37
CA GLU A 41 17.24 20.81 -3.74
C GLU A 41 18.21 21.54 -4.69
N ASP A 42 18.73 20.83 -5.70
CA ASP A 42 19.58 21.36 -6.76
C ASP A 42 18.79 22.02 -7.91
N GLY A 43 17.47 22.16 -7.76
CA GLY A 43 16.58 22.74 -8.77
C GLY A 43 16.29 21.80 -9.95
N LYS A 44 16.76 20.54 -9.92
CA LYS A 44 16.51 19.56 -11.00
C LYS A 44 15.30 18.70 -10.71
N LEU A 45 14.63 18.25 -11.77
CA LEU A 45 13.55 17.28 -11.65
C LEU A 45 14.12 15.90 -11.30
N THR A 46 13.60 15.33 -10.22
CA THR A 46 13.87 13.94 -9.83
C THR A 46 13.06 12.96 -10.70
N GLU A 47 13.36 11.67 -10.63
CA GLU A 47 12.61 10.66 -11.40
C GLU A 47 11.22 10.36 -10.81
N PHE A 48 10.95 10.78 -9.57
CA PHE A 48 9.77 10.38 -8.80
C PHE A 48 9.02 11.59 -8.24
N CYS A 49 7.71 11.43 -7.99
CA CYS A 49 6.93 12.43 -7.28
C CYS A 49 7.29 12.43 -5.78
N GLU A 50 6.79 13.41 -5.02
CA GLU A 50 7.08 13.52 -3.59
C GLU A 50 6.74 12.24 -2.81
N THR A 51 5.61 11.61 -3.10
CA THR A 51 5.16 10.38 -2.43
C THR A 51 6.05 9.18 -2.72
N HIS A 52 6.57 9.08 -3.94
CA HIS A 52 7.42 7.95 -4.35
C HIS A 52 8.91 8.22 -4.17
N SER A 53 9.30 9.48 -4.01
CA SER A 53 10.63 9.88 -3.56
C SER A 53 10.89 9.43 -2.13
N ALA A 54 12.16 9.33 -1.73
CA ALA A 54 12.53 8.86 -0.40
C ALA A 54 11.95 9.75 0.70
N ARG A 55 11.15 9.16 1.60
CA ARG A 55 10.76 9.77 2.87
C ARG A 55 11.13 8.79 3.98
N SER A 56 12.05 9.20 4.85
CA SER A 56 12.43 8.44 6.06
C SER A 56 13.04 7.05 5.81
N GLY A 57 13.98 6.95 4.86
CA GLY A 57 14.85 5.77 4.72
C GLY A 57 14.36 4.64 3.82
N ARG A 58 13.13 4.73 3.27
CA ARG A 58 12.67 3.88 2.15
C ARG A 58 11.97 4.73 1.10
N ALA A 59 12.25 4.48 -0.17
CA ALA A 59 11.60 5.19 -1.25
C ALA A 59 10.32 4.47 -1.67
N GLY A 60 9.21 5.21 -1.76
CA GLY A 60 7.90 4.61 -2.07
C GLY A 60 7.88 3.86 -3.40
N TRP A 61 8.67 4.29 -4.38
CA TRP A 61 8.78 3.60 -5.67
C TRP A 61 9.29 2.15 -5.54
N GLN A 62 10.08 1.83 -4.51
CA GLN A 62 10.66 0.50 -4.32
C GLN A 62 9.60 -0.56 -3.96
N VAL A 63 8.41 -0.15 -3.52
CA VAL A 63 7.32 -1.06 -3.15
C VAL A 63 6.81 -1.83 -4.36
N HIS A 64 6.67 -1.15 -5.51
CA HIS A 64 6.16 -1.73 -6.76
C HIS A 64 7.21 -1.76 -7.88
N GLY A 65 8.38 -1.16 -7.65
CA GLY A 65 9.43 -1.01 -8.63
C GLY A 65 9.21 0.20 -9.55
N ARG A 66 10.20 0.41 -10.41
CA ARG A 66 10.14 1.41 -11.48
C ARG A 66 9.32 0.88 -12.65
N ILE A 67 8.72 1.77 -13.44
CA ILE A 67 7.80 1.38 -14.53
C ILE A 67 8.49 0.61 -15.67
N ASP A 68 9.73 0.97 -15.98
CA ASP A 68 10.63 0.38 -16.98
C ASP A 68 11.51 -0.75 -16.40
N GLY A 69 11.37 -1.06 -15.10
CA GLY A 69 12.24 -1.97 -14.37
C GLY A 69 11.51 -3.19 -13.79
N PRO A 70 12.28 -4.17 -13.28
CA PRO A 70 11.72 -5.38 -12.69
C PRO A 70 10.87 -5.06 -11.45
N ILE A 71 9.79 -5.82 -11.29
CA ILE A 71 8.95 -5.78 -10.09
C ILE A 71 9.62 -6.62 -8.99
N PRO A 72 9.73 -6.11 -7.74
CA PRO A 72 10.23 -6.89 -6.62
C PRO A 72 9.47 -8.22 -6.47
N GLN A 73 10.18 -9.32 -6.25
CA GLN A 73 9.62 -10.69 -6.30
C GLN A 73 8.40 -10.87 -5.39
N ALA A 74 8.45 -10.33 -4.17
CA ALA A 74 7.32 -10.38 -3.24
C ALA A 74 6.06 -9.71 -3.82
N LYS A 75 6.23 -8.53 -4.43
CA LYS A 75 5.13 -7.78 -5.03
C LYS A 75 4.65 -8.39 -6.34
N LEU A 76 5.54 -9.01 -7.12
CA LEU A 76 5.18 -9.72 -8.35
C LEU A 76 4.20 -10.86 -8.06
N LYS A 77 4.37 -11.58 -6.94
CA LYS A 77 3.41 -12.61 -6.50
C LYS A 77 2.02 -12.01 -6.26
N GLU A 78 1.93 -10.86 -5.58
CA GLU A 78 0.64 -10.17 -5.37
C GLU A 78 -0.02 -9.78 -6.71
N PHE A 79 0.74 -9.21 -7.65
CA PHE A 79 0.24 -8.87 -8.99
C PHE A 79 -0.29 -10.11 -9.72
N ASN A 80 0.43 -11.23 -9.63
CA ASN A 80 -0.01 -12.49 -10.22
C ASN A 80 -1.32 -12.97 -9.61
N ASN A 81 -1.44 -12.91 -8.28
CA ASN A 81 -2.65 -13.30 -7.57
C ASN A 81 -3.83 -12.42 -7.99
N ALA A 82 -3.66 -11.10 -8.02
CA ALA A 82 -4.70 -10.17 -8.43
C ALA A 82 -5.16 -10.39 -9.88
N ALA A 83 -4.25 -10.72 -10.79
CA ALA A 83 -4.59 -11.05 -12.18
C ALA A 83 -5.30 -12.40 -12.35
N SER A 84 -5.17 -13.31 -11.38
CA SER A 84 -5.88 -14.59 -11.36
C SER A 84 -7.24 -14.53 -10.64
N MET A 85 -7.56 -13.42 -9.98
CA MET A 85 -8.81 -13.26 -9.25
C MET A 85 -9.85 -12.57 -10.14
N GLU A 86 -11.04 -13.16 -10.22
CA GLU A 86 -12.21 -12.55 -10.86
C GLU A 86 -12.60 -11.25 -10.10
N PRO A 87 -12.94 -10.16 -10.81
CA PRO A 87 -13.33 -8.91 -10.17
C PRO A 87 -14.59 -9.10 -9.31
N GLY A 88 -14.41 -9.07 -7.98
CA GLY A 88 -15.51 -9.17 -7.01
C GLY A 88 -15.37 -10.27 -5.96
N GLN A 89 -14.38 -11.16 -6.06
CA GLN A 89 -14.12 -12.11 -4.98
C GLN A 89 -13.30 -11.46 -3.85
N PRO A 90 -13.76 -11.52 -2.59
CA PRO A 90 -12.99 -11.01 -1.46
C PRO A 90 -11.69 -11.83 -1.30
N ASP A 91 -10.57 -11.13 -1.12
CA ASP A 91 -9.26 -11.72 -0.85
C ASP A 91 -9.31 -12.56 0.45
N PRO A 92 -9.00 -13.86 0.40
CA PRO A 92 -9.07 -14.74 1.57
C PRO A 92 -7.99 -14.44 2.63
N GLU A 93 -6.94 -13.69 2.29
CA GLU A 93 -5.78 -13.43 3.16
C GLU A 93 -5.71 -11.98 3.69
N VAL A 94 -6.58 -11.09 3.18
CA VAL A 94 -6.84 -9.80 3.83
C VAL A 94 -7.49 -10.12 5.17
N HIS A 95 -6.65 -10.15 6.21
CA HIS A 95 -7.09 -9.91 7.57
C HIS A 95 -7.90 -8.62 7.49
N VAL A 96 -9.23 -8.75 7.49
CA VAL A 96 -10.14 -7.64 7.59
C VAL A 96 -9.62 -6.88 8.79
N ARG A 97 -8.94 -5.75 8.55
CA ARG A 97 -8.60 -4.83 9.62
C ARG A 97 -9.95 -4.40 10.13
N LYS A 98 -10.50 -5.14 11.09
CA LYS A 98 -11.72 -4.80 11.81
C LYS A 98 -11.46 -3.36 12.18
N LYS A 99 -12.23 -2.43 11.58
CA LYS A 99 -12.06 -1.00 11.85
C LYS A 99 -12.09 -0.90 13.37
N ARG A 100 -10.95 -0.58 13.98
CA ARG A 100 -10.87 -0.46 15.43
C ARG A 100 -11.93 0.57 15.77
N LYS A 101 -12.97 0.16 16.51
CA LYS A 101 -14.00 1.09 16.94
C LYS A 101 -13.25 2.10 17.81
N LEU A 102 -13.18 3.35 17.40
CA LEU A 102 -12.57 4.39 18.22
C LEU A 102 -13.68 4.98 19.07
N LEU A 103 -13.53 4.87 20.39
CA LEU A 103 -14.40 5.60 21.31
C LEU A 103 -13.89 7.03 21.43
N ASN A 104 -14.81 7.99 21.29
CA ASN A 104 -14.50 9.37 21.67
C ASN A 104 -14.50 9.49 23.19
N ARG A 105 -13.93 10.60 23.69
CA ARG A 105 -13.74 10.81 25.13
C ARG A 105 -15.05 10.78 25.92
N THR A 106 -16.10 11.42 25.41
CA THR A 106 -17.42 11.47 26.07
C THR A 106 -18.07 10.09 26.15
N ALA A 107 -17.93 9.26 25.11
CA ALA A 107 -18.41 7.89 25.13
C ALA A 107 -17.63 7.00 26.11
N LEU A 108 -16.32 7.24 26.27
CA LEU A 108 -15.52 6.52 27.27
C LEU A 108 -15.95 6.86 28.70
N GLU A 109 -16.22 8.13 28.97
CA GLU A 109 -16.64 8.61 30.30
C GLU A 109 -18.09 8.21 30.65
N ALA A 110 -18.94 7.99 29.64
CA ALA A 110 -20.34 7.58 29.83
C ALA A 110 -20.54 6.06 29.98
N MET A 111 -19.52 5.25 29.64
CA MET A 111 -19.62 3.79 29.72
C MET A 111 -19.39 3.28 31.14
N ASP A 112 -20.19 2.29 31.54
CA ASP A 112 -19.93 1.57 32.78
C ASP A 112 -18.81 0.52 32.60
N PHE A 113 -18.32 -0.02 33.72
CA PHE A 113 -17.23 -1.01 33.74
C PHE A 113 -17.55 -2.30 32.96
N LYS A 114 -18.82 -2.73 32.91
CA LYS A 114 -19.24 -3.92 32.15
C LYS A 114 -19.22 -3.63 30.66
N GLU A 115 -19.64 -2.44 30.26
CA GLU A 115 -19.63 -1.99 28.86
C GLU A 115 -18.20 -1.82 28.34
N LEU A 116 -17.30 -1.27 29.17
CA LEU A 116 -15.89 -1.14 28.84
C LEU A 116 -15.22 -2.51 28.66
N ASN A 117 -15.49 -3.48 29.54
CA ASN A 117 -14.95 -4.84 29.42
C ASN A 117 -15.47 -5.58 28.17
N ARG A 118 -16.76 -5.43 27.85
CA ARG A 118 -17.35 -5.97 26.62
C ARG A 118 -16.68 -5.37 25.38
N PHE A 119 -16.53 -4.05 25.34
CA PHE A 119 -15.90 -3.34 24.24
C PHE A 119 -14.44 -3.76 24.01
N THR A 120 -13.67 -3.90 25.09
CA THR A 120 -12.25 -4.34 25.04
C THR A 120 -12.11 -5.74 24.46
N ARG A 121 -12.96 -6.69 24.91
CA ARG A 121 -12.99 -8.06 24.37
C ARG A 121 -13.42 -8.11 22.90
N GLU A 122 -14.46 -7.36 22.52
CA GLU A 122 -14.93 -7.26 21.12
C GLU A 122 -13.86 -6.66 20.18
N SER A 123 -13.02 -5.79 20.72
CA SER A 123 -11.89 -5.18 19.99
C SER A 123 -10.72 -6.15 19.78
N GLY A 124 -10.79 -7.37 20.34
CA GLY A 124 -9.75 -8.38 20.25
C GLY A 124 -8.55 -8.11 21.15
N TYR A 125 -8.72 -7.33 22.22
CA TYR A 125 -7.71 -7.20 23.25
C TYR A 125 -7.78 -8.43 24.16
N GLU A 126 -6.85 -9.34 23.97
CA GLU A 126 -6.54 -10.44 24.88
C GLU A 126 -5.49 -9.88 25.83
N GLY A 127 -5.88 -9.61 27.09
CA GLY A 127 -5.00 -8.96 28.05
C GLY A 127 -3.64 -9.64 28.12
N HIS A 128 -2.57 -8.89 27.88
CA HIS A 128 -1.24 -9.38 28.17
C HIS A 128 -1.06 -9.34 29.69
N ASP A 129 -0.87 -10.52 30.29
CA ASP A 129 -0.33 -10.62 31.64
C ASP A 129 1.05 -9.96 31.57
N TRP A 130 1.20 -8.83 32.26
CA TRP A 130 2.51 -8.23 32.44
C TRP A 130 3.19 -9.08 33.52
N ASP A 131 3.83 -10.17 33.10
CA ASP A 131 4.71 -10.93 33.99
C ASP A 131 5.78 -9.95 34.54
N GLN A 132 5.74 -9.75 35.86
CA GLN A 132 6.67 -8.91 36.63
C GLN A 132 8.05 -9.55 36.77
#